data_AF-A0A951UZ77-F1
#
_entry.id   AF-A0A951UZ77-F1
#
_cell.length_a   1.000
_cell.length_b   1.000
_cell.length_c   1.000
_cell.angle_alpha   90.00
_cell.angle_beta   90.00
_cell.angle_gamma   90.00
#
_symmetry.space_group_name_H-M   'P 1'
#
loop_
_entity.id
_entity.type
_entity.pdbx_description
1 polymer ?
#
loop_
_entity_poly.entity_id
_entity_poly.type
_entity_poly.pdbx_seq_one_letter_code
_entity_poly.pdbx_strand_id
1 'polypeptide(L)'
;MKTAKKIFYIFTTIIEALILIGAYMVNYFTHKKMGMLRHVIHKNYVWENTYPIATIQHISVIIMIVLMLLVLTLYIKRKYMLKKIVTIMNVVMVILVLFFIGFTFVYSAEEVRAFYYISVMLGVVTLIQIIKTFIGVMVCKHEN
;
A
#
# COMPACT_ATOMS: atom_id res chain seq x y z
N MET A 1 -22.60 11.41 -0.80
CA MET A 1 -21.21 11.86 -0.56
C MET A 1 -21.05 13.13 -1.37
N LYS A 2 -20.86 14.31 -0.74
CA LYS A 2 -20.73 15.59 -1.47
C LYS A 2 -19.76 15.43 -2.64
N THR A 3 -20.12 15.96 -3.81
CA THR A 3 -19.50 15.70 -5.13
C THR A 3 -17.97 15.82 -5.09
N ALA A 4 -17.43 16.81 -4.39
CA ALA A 4 -15.98 17.01 -4.18
C ALA A 4 -15.27 15.82 -3.50
N LYS A 5 -15.90 15.18 -2.51
CA LYS A 5 -15.33 14.03 -1.80
C LYS A 5 -15.28 12.79 -2.70
N LYS A 6 -16.23 12.67 -3.63
CA LYS A 6 -16.26 11.58 -4.63
C LYS A 6 -15.17 11.75 -5.67
N ILE A 7 -14.93 12.97 -6.13
CA ILE A 7 -13.85 13.28 -7.08
C ILE A 7 -12.48 12.97 -6.45
N PHE A 8 -12.25 13.42 -5.22
CA PHE A 8 -11.01 13.12 -4.50
C PHE A 8 -10.78 11.61 -4.36
N TYR A 9 -11.82 10.85 -3.98
CA TYR A 9 -11.73 9.39 -3.87
C TYR A 9 -11.37 8.70 -5.19
N ILE A 10 -12.00 9.11 -6.30
CA ILE A 10 -11.71 8.57 -7.63
C ILE A 10 -10.26 8.90 -8.02
N PHE A 11 -9.83 10.14 -7.81
CA PHE A 11 -8.47 10.58 -8.12
C PHE A 11 -7.42 9.79 -7.35
N THR A 12 -7.60 9.61 -6.04
CA THR A 12 -6.70 8.79 -5.22
C THR A 12 -6.64 7.34 -5.70
N THR A 13 -7.78 6.78 -6.11
CA THR A 13 -7.85 5.39 -6.62
C THR A 13 -7.14 5.25 -7.98
N ILE A 14 -7.22 6.26 -8.83
CA ILE A 14 -6.45 6.29 -10.10
C ILE A 14 -4.95 6.33 -9.81
N ILE A 15 -4.51 7.15 -8.85
CA ILE A 15 -3.10 7.21 -8.44
C ILE A 15 -2.62 5.85 -7.92
N GLU A 16 -3.39 5.19 -7.05
CA GLU A 16 -3.06 3.85 -6.56
C GLU A 16 -2.88 2.86 -7.72
N ALA A 17 -3.81 2.85 -8.68
CA ALA A 17 -3.74 1.98 -9.85
C ALA A 17 -2.49 2.28 -10.71
N LEU A 18 -2.15 3.55 -10.92
CA LEU A 18 -0.95 3.96 -11.67
C LEU A 18 0.33 3.53 -10.95
N ILE A 19 0.39 3.61 -9.62
CA ILE A 19 1.56 3.16 -8.86
C ILE A 19 1.71 1.64 -8.95
N LEU A 20 0.60 0.88 -8.88
CA LEU A 20 0.64 -0.58 -9.04
C LEU A 20 1.11 -1.00 -10.44
N ILE A 21 0.63 -0.31 -11.49
CA ILE A 21 1.12 -0.50 -12.86
C ILE A 21 2.61 -0.15 -12.94
N GLY A 22 3.02 0.94 -12.30
CA GLY A 22 4.42 1.36 -12.20
C GLY A 22 5.30 0.29 -11.56
N ALA A 23 4.87 -0.31 -10.44
CA ALA A 23 5.59 -1.39 -9.77
C ALA A 23 5.78 -2.61 -10.69
N TYR A 24 4.74 -2.98 -11.44
CA TYR A 24 4.84 -4.04 -12.44
C TYR A 24 5.81 -3.67 -13.58
N MET A 25 5.74 -2.44 -14.09
CA MET A 25 6.66 -1.96 -15.13
C MET A 25 8.11 -1.95 -14.67
N VAL A 26 8.39 -1.55 -13.42
CA VAL A 26 9.74 -1.62 -12.85
C VAL A 26 10.22 -3.07 -12.86
N ASN A 27 9.44 -4.02 -12.36
CA ASN A 27 9.84 -5.42 -12.39
C ASN A 27 10.13 -5.92 -13.82
N TYR A 28 9.22 -5.61 -14.77
CA TYR A 28 9.36 -6.00 -16.17
C TYR A 28 10.63 -5.44 -16.82
N PHE A 29 10.89 -4.14 -16.65
CA PHE A 29 12.07 -3.53 -17.24
C PHE A 29 13.36 -3.98 -16.55
N THR A 30 13.34 -4.38 -15.27
CA THR A 30 14.51 -4.94 -14.58
C THR A 30 14.92 -6.26 -15.22
N HIS A 31 13.95 -7.10 -15.59
CA HIS A 31 14.23 -8.34 -16.32
C HIS A 31 14.60 -8.11 -17.79
N LYS A 32 13.94 -7.17 -18.47
CA LYS A 32 14.11 -6.99 -19.92
C LYS A 32 15.31 -6.12 -20.31
N LYS A 33 15.69 -5.14 -19.48
CA LYS A 33 16.76 -4.17 -19.80
C LYS A 33 17.94 -4.31 -18.84
N MET A 34 19.05 -4.80 -19.37
CA MET A 34 20.28 -5.05 -18.61
C MET A 34 20.89 -3.79 -17.97
N GLY A 35 20.67 -2.61 -18.57
CA GLY A 35 21.08 -1.34 -17.97
C GLY A 35 20.33 -1.00 -16.68
N MET A 36 19.02 -1.25 -16.66
CA MET A 36 18.22 -0.99 -15.45
C MET A 36 18.47 -2.06 -14.38
N LEU A 37 18.72 -3.30 -14.78
CA LEU A 37 19.21 -4.35 -13.90
C LEU A 37 20.47 -3.93 -13.12
N ARG A 38 21.49 -3.42 -13.83
CA ARG A 38 22.73 -2.96 -13.20
C ARG A 38 22.49 -1.79 -12.25
N HIS A 39 21.65 -0.84 -12.66
CA HIS A 39 21.29 0.30 -11.81
C HIS A 39 20.61 -0.14 -10.51
N VAL A 40 19.61 -1.02 -10.60
CA VAL A 40 18.86 -1.52 -9.44
C VAL A 40 19.78 -2.29 -8.49
N ILE A 41 20.65 -3.16 -9.00
CA ILE A 41 21.60 -3.90 -8.15
C ILE A 41 22.55 -2.97 -7.42
N HIS A 42 23.11 -1.98 -8.12
CA HIS A 42 24.00 -1.02 -7.50
C HIS A 42 23.28 -0.23 -6.40
N LYS A 43 22.04 0.19 -6.65
CA LYS A 43 21.22 0.89 -5.64
C LYS A 43 20.88 0.00 -4.44
N ASN A 44 20.52 -1.26 -4.67
CA ASN A 44 20.26 -2.21 -3.59
C ASN A 44 21.49 -2.37 -2.69
N TYR A 45 22.68 -2.57 -3.30
CA TYR A 45 23.93 -2.69 -2.55
C TYR A 45 24.23 -1.44 -1.71
N VAL A 46 24.05 -0.24 -2.29
CA VAL A 46 24.21 1.02 -1.54
C VAL A 46 23.22 1.11 -0.37
N TRP A 47 21.96 0.73 -0.59
CA TRP A 47 20.92 0.79 0.44
C TRP A 47 21.15 -0.20 1.58
N GLU A 48 21.51 -1.44 1.27
CA GLU A 48 21.84 -2.47 2.26
C GLU A 48 23.08 -2.08 3.08
N ASN A 49 24.07 -1.46 2.45
CA ASN A 49 25.29 -1.03 3.15
C ASN A 49 25.09 0.24 3.99
N THR A 50 24.14 1.11 3.63
CA THR A 50 23.93 2.41 4.30
C THR A 50 22.87 2.34 5.40
N TYR A 51 21.86 1.49 5.23
CA TYR A 51 20.69 1.45 6.11
C TYR A 51 20.40 0.04 6.60
N PRO A 52 19.87 -0.12 7.83
CA PRO A 52 19.37 -1.41 8.31
C PRO A 52 18.03 -1.74 7.65
N ILE A 53 18.05 -2.11 6.36
CA ILE A 53 16.87 -2.30 5.51
C ILE A 53 15.90 -3.34 6.10
N ALA A 54 16.42 -4.44 6.65
CA ALA A 54 15.60 -5.46 7.30
C ALA A 54 14.78 -4.88 8.48
N THR A 55 15.43 -4.10 9.34
CA THR A 55 14.77 -3.44 10.48
C THR A 55 13.70 -2.47 10.01
N ILE A 56 13.99 -1.66 8.98
CA ILE A 56 13.03 -0.71 8.40
C ILE A 56 11.81 -1.43 7.83
N GLN A 57 12.01 -2.55 7.14
CA GLN A 57 10.92 -3.36 6.58
C GLN A 57 10.00 -3.92 7.65
N HIS A 58 10.57 -4.54 8.70
CA HIS A 58 9.77 -5.08 9.79
C HIS A 58 9.01 -3.98 10.54
N ILE A 59 9.65 -2.83 10.81
CA ILE A 59 8.98 -1.68 11.41
C ILE A 59 7.82 -1.20 10.51
N SER A 60 8.04 -1.10 9.21
CA SER A 60 7.01 -0.69 8.25
C SER A 60 5.81 -1.64 8.30
N VAL A 61 6.04 -2.95 8.27
CA VAL A 61 4.96 -3.96 8.39
C VAL A 61 4.18 -3.79 9.70
N ILE A 62 4.88 -3.65 10.83
CA ILE A 62 4.23 -3.46 12.14
C ILE A 62 3.35 -2.21 12.14
N ILE A 63 3.87 -1.09 11.64
CA ILE A 63 3.11 0.18 11.55
C ILE A 63 1.84 -0.01 10.72
N MET A 64 1.93 -0.70 9.58
CA MET A 64 0.80 -0.92 8.68
C MET A 64 -0.28 -1.81 9.32
N ILE A 65 0.12 -2.84 10.06
CA ILE A 65 -0.80 -3.69 10.83
C ILE A 65 -1.50 -2.88 11.92
N VAL A 66 -0.75 -2.08 12.70
CA VAL A 66 -1.30 -1.25 13.77
C VAL A 66 -2.33 -0.26 13.22
N LEU A 67 -2.01 0.43 12.13
CA LEU A 67 -2.94 1.38 11.49
C LEU A 67 -4.18 0.67 10.95
N MET A 68 -4.03 -0.50 10.32
CA MET A 68 -5.13 -1.31 9.85
C MET A 68 -6.08 -1.69 10.99
N LEU A 69 -5.56 -2.20 12.11
CA LEU A 69 -6.35 -2.60 13.27
C LEU A 69 -7.08 -1.40 13.91
N LEU A 70 -6.43 -0.23 13.95
CA LEU A 70 -7.05 1.00 14.44
C LEU A 70 -8.26 1.38 13.58
N VAL A 71 -8.11 1.43 12.26
CA VAL A 71 -9.21 1.75 11.33
C VAL A 71 -10.34 0.73 11.44
N LEU A 72 -10.00 -0.56 11.56
CA LEU A 72 -10.97 -1.65 11.62
C LEU A 72 -11.77 -1.63 12.94
N THR A 73 -11.11 -1.31 14.06
CA THR A 73 -11.78 -1.12 15.36
C THR A 73 -12.76 0.05 15.32
N LEU A 74 -12.36 1.17 14.71
CA LEU A 74 -13.24 2.33 14.50
C LEU A 74 -14.43 2.00 13.59
N TYR A 75 -14.20 1.21 12.54
CA TYR A 75 -15.26 0.72 11.65
C TYR A 75 -16.27 -0.13 12.40
N ILE A 76 -15.84 -1.11 13.21
CA ILE A 76 -16.73 -1.98 13.99
C ILE A 76 -17.59 -1.16 14.95
N LYS A 77 -17.00 -0.21 15.69
CA LYS A 77 -17.73 0.68 16.61
C LYS A 77 -18.82 1.50 15.92
N ARG A 78 -18.63 1.83 14.64
CA ARG A 78 -19.53 2.71 13.87
C ARG A 78 -20.34 1.99 12.80
N LYS A 79 -20.23 0.65 12.70
CA LYS A 79 -20.72 -0.16 11.58
C LYS A 79 -22.16 0.14 11.18
N TYR A 80 -23.06 0.29 12.16
CA TYR A 80 -24.49 0.53 11.93
C TYR A 80 -24.81 1.90 11.32
N MET A 81 -23.91 2.87 11.48
CA MET A 81 -24.09 4.24 11.01
C MET A 81 -23.35 4.49 9.69
N LEU A 82 -22.83 3.47 9.01
CA LEU A 82 -21.97 3.63 7.83
C LEU A 82 -22.62 3.08 6.55
N LYS A 83 -22.33 3.75 5.43
CA LYS A 83 -22.80 3.31 4.10
C LYS A 83 -22.06 2.03 3.66
N LYS A 84 -22.73 1.18 2.86
CA LYS A 84 -22.17 -0.08 2.32
C LYS A 84 -20.83 0.10 1.60
N ILE A 85 -20.61 1.24 0.95
CA ILE A 85 -19.33 1.59 0.29
C ILE A 85 -18.12 1.56 1.24
N VAL A 86 -18.29 1.96 2.50
CA VAL A 86 -17.21 1.96 3.50
C VAL A 86 -16.81 0.53 3.88
N THR A 87 -17.74 -0.41 3.81
CA THR A 87 -17.46 -1.84 4.04
C THR A 87 -16.57 -2.39 2.93
N ILE A 88 -16.87 -2.07 1.66
CA ILE A 88 -16.03 -2.46 0.52
C ILE A 88 -14.62 -1.87 0.66
N MET A 89 -14.51 -0.60 1.06
CA MET A 89 -13.21 0.05 1.28
C MET A 89 -12.37 -0.65 2.35
N ASN A 90 -12.98 -1.08 3.46
CA ASN A 90 -12.29 -1.85 4.50
C ASN A 90 -11.84 -3.23 4.01
N VAL A 91 -12.65 -3.94 3.22
CA VAL A 91 -12.27 -5.23 2.63
C VAL A 91 -11.06 -5.05 1.70
N VAL A 92 -11.09 -4.04 0.82
CA VAL A 92 -9.96 -3.74 -0.08
C VAL A 92 -8.71 -3.38 0.72
N MET A 93 -8.83 -2.59 1.79
CA MET A 93 -7.71 -2.26 2.68
C MET A 93 -7.09 -3.51 3.31
N VAL A 94 -7.92 -4.44 3.83
CA VAL A 94 -7.45 -5.70 4.43
C VAL A 94 -6.66 -6.52 3.41
N ILE A 95 -7.22 -6.69 2.20
CA ILE A 95 -6.56 -7.45 1.13
C ILE A 95 -5.21 -6.83 0.76
N LEU A 96 -5.17 -5.50 0.62
CA LEU A 96 -3.96 -4.77 0.25
C LEU A 96 -2.85 -4.89 1.32
N VAL A 97 -3.21 -4.80 2.61
CA VAL A 97 -2.26 -4.97 3.71
C VAL A 97 -1.74 -6.41 3.77
N LEU A 98 -2.62 -7.41 3.63
CA LEU A 98 -2.22 -8.81 3.57
C LEU A 98 -1.30 -9.08 2.37
N PHE A 99 -1.59 -8.48 1.22
CA PHE A 99 -0.73 -8.59 0.04
C PHE A 99 0.65 -7.96 0.28
N PHE A 100 0.72 -6.80 0.94
CA PHE A 100 1.99 -6.16 1.31
C PHE A 100 2.80 -7.03 2.28
N ILE A 101 2.16 -7.56 3.33
CA ILE A 101 2.80 -8.47 4.29
C ILE A 101 3.33 -9.71 3.57
N GLY A 102 2.48 -10.36 2.77
CA GLY A 102 2.86 -11.53 1.99
C GLY A 102 4.04 -11.23 1.07
N PHE A 103 4.03 -10.09 0.38
CA PHE A 103 5.13 -9.68 -0.47
C PHE A 103 6.44 -9.48 0.31
N THR A 104 6.39 -8.82 1.46
CA THR A 104 7.58 -8.53 2.28
C THR A 104 8.18 -9.78 2.93
N PHE A 105 7.38 -10.80 3.27
CA PHE A 105 7.89 -12.03 3.91
C PHE A 105 8.23 -13.15 2.91
N VAL A 106 7.55 -13.21 1.76
CA VAL A 106 7.79 -14.26 0.77
C VAL A 106 8.98 -13.92 -0.12
N TYR A 107 9.14 -12.65 -0.50
CA TYR A 107 10.19 -12.24 -1.43
C TYR A 107 11.33 -11.51 -0.73
N SER A 108 12.52 -11.59 -1.33
CA SER A 108 13.71 -10.84 -0.93
C SER A 108 14.37 -10.20 -2.15
N ALA A 109 15.32 -9.30 -1.92
CA ALA A 109 16.14 -8.68 -2.97
C ALA A 109 16.98 -9.69 -3.77
N GLU A 110 17.22 -10.87 -3.20
CA GLU A 110 17.90 -11.99 -3.86
C GLU A 110 17.03 -12.67 -4.91
N GLU A 111 15.73 -12.87 -4.62
CA GLU A 111 14.77 -13.50 -5.53
C GLU A 111 14.23 -12.51 -6.56
N VAL A 112 13.90 -11.30 -6.11
CA VAL A 112 13.38 -10.22 -6.94
C VAL A 112 14.31 -9.03 -6.83
N ARG A 113 15.15 -8.80 -7.84
CA ARG A 113 16.11 -7.68 -7.79
C ARG A 113 15.44 -6.31 -7.63
N ALA A 114 14.22 -6.16 -8.16
CA ALA A 114 13.41 -4.95 -7.99
C ALA A 114 12.63 -4.88 -6.65
N PHE A 115 12.88 -5.80 -5.71
CA PHE A 115 12.12 -5.96 -4.47
C PHE A 115 11.98 -4.67 -3.68
N TYR A 116 13.07 -3.94 -3.44
CA TYR A 116 13.01 -2.71 -2.65
C TYR A 116 12.16 -1.62 -3.30
N TYR A 117 12.25 -1.48 -4.63
CA TYR A 117 11.41 -0.53 -5.37
C TYR A 117 9.93 -0.91 -5.31
N ILE A 118 9.61 -2.20 -5.51
CA ILE A 118 8.24 -2.71 -5.46
C ILE A 118 7.67 -2.61 -4.04
N SER A 119 8.45 -2.97 -3.03
CA SER A 119 8.07 -2.89 -1.62
C SER A 119 7.73 -1.45 -1.22
N VAL A 120 8.52 -0.46 -1.64
CA VAL A 120 8.24 0.95 -1.37
C VAL A 120 6.96 1.39 -2.08
N MET A 121 6.79 1.05 -3.36
CA MET A 121 5.57 1.38 -4.12
C MET A 121 4.32 0.75 -3.50
N LEU A 122 4.38 -0.52 -3.12
CA LEU A 122 3.29 -1.22 -2.43
C LEU A 122 3.00 -0.61 -1.05
N GLY A 123 4.05 -0.28 -0.28
CA GLY A 123 3.92 0.41 1.00
C GLY A 123 3.20 1.76 0.88
N VAL A 124 3.51 2.54 -0.16
CA VAL A 124 2.83 3.81 -0.44
C VAL A 124 1.35 3.58 -0.80
N VAL A 125 1.06 2.65 -1.70
CA VAL A 125 -0.32 2.35 -2.13
C VAL A 125 -1.18 1.90 -0.94
N THR A 126 -0.65 1.00 -0.13
CA THR A 126 -1.34 0.50 1.06
C THR A 126 -1.58 1.62 2.08
N LEU A 127 -0.62 2.52 2.29
CA LEU A 127 -0.76 3.64 3.22
C LEU A 127 -1.84 4.63 2.74
N ILE A 128 -1.87 4.93 1.44
CA ILE A 128 -2.91 5.76 0.83
C ILE A 128 -4.29 5.10 1.03
N GLN A 129 -4.41 3.80 0.78
CA GLN A 129 -5.66 3.06 0.96
C GLN A 129 -6.15 3.08 2.42
N ILE A 130 -5.24 2.95 3.40
CA ILE A 130 -5.57 3.06 4.84
C ILE A 130 -6.11 4.45 5.16
N ILE A 131 -5.43 5.52 4.73
CA ILE A 131 -5.85 6.90 4.96
C ILE A 131 -7.22 7.16 4.33
N LYS A 132 -7.42 6.73 3.09
CA LYS A 132 -8.69 6.85 2.36
C LYS A 132 -9.83 6.13 3.09
N THR A 133 -9.55 4.95 3.63
CA THR A 133 -10.52 4.15 4.40
C THR A 133 -10.84 4.81 5.74
N PHE A 134 -9.83 5.34 6.44
CA PHE A 134 -10.02 6.10 7.68
C PHE A 134 -10.94 7.32 7.48
N ILE A 135 -10.68 8.12 6.44
CA ILE A 135 -11.54 9.27 6.09
C ILE A 135 -12.96 8.79 5.75
N GLY A 136 -13.08 7.67 5.00
CA GLY A 136 -14.37 7.05 4.68
C GLY A 136 -15.18 6.69 5.92
N VAL A 137 -14.56 6.02 6.90
CA VAL A 137 -15.15 5.66 8.19
C VAL A 137 -15.55 6.90 9.00
N MET A 138 -14.75 7.97 8.95
CA MET A 138 -15.05 9.20 9.69
C MET A 138 -16.23 9.98 9.12
N VAL A 139 -16.29 10.11 7.79
CA VAL A 139 -17.14 11.08 7.09
C VAL A 139 -18.43 10.48 6.54
N CYS A 140 -18.43 9.22 6.09
CA CYS A 140 -19.57 8.62 5.40
C CYS A 140 -20.58 8.00 6.39
N LYS A 141 -21.26 8.86 7.15
CA LYS A 141 -22.40 8.45 7.97
C LYS A 141 -23.64 8.18 7.10
N HIS A 142 -24.47 7.24 7.52
CA HIS A 142 -25.82 7.03 7.02
C HIS A 142 -26.62 8.30 7.39
N GLU A 143 -27.22 8.95 6.39
CA GLU A 143 -28.26 9.94 6.66
C GLU A 143 -29.48 9.12 7.11
N ASN A 144 -29.92 9.34 8.35
CA ASN A 144 -31.24 8.89 8.77
C ASN A 144 -32.31 9.69 8.04
#